data_AF-H3A3P6-F1
#
_entry.id   AF-H3A3P6-F1
#
_cell.length_a   1.000
_cell.length_b   1.000
_cell.length_c   1.000
_cell.angle_alpha   90.00
_cell.angle_beta   90.00
_cell.angle_gamma   90.00
#
_symmetry.space_group_name_H-M   'P 1'
#
loop_
_entity.id
_entity.type
_entity.pdbx_description
1 polymer ?
#
loop_
_entity_poly.entity_id
_entity_poly.type
_entity_poly.pdbx_seq_one_letter_code
_entity_poly.pdbx_strand_id
1 'polypeptide(L)'
;LVKRGPKQITDIEFPQNNDKVPRRFTKKNYYIQLKNGDKVLRSWLVYSQYSDKVFCFCCVLFGKHENSISKDGFNTWECLSSALKDHEHSLTHERNMELWWELKARISGNKTIDSVNMELLAIEKNYWSKGIQNELISEMGRHIIQAIVEKLHRAKYFGVIMDSTSATSHTEQLSITLHIVNSGASIGEHFVGFLAIEATTSEALCNTLFGHLENLKIDINDCR
;
A
#
# COMPACT_ATOMS: atom_id res chain seq x y z
N LEU A 1 0.68 -3.11 15.52
CA LEU A 1 0.90 -3.54 16.92
C LEU A 1 -0.07 -4.64 17.34
N VAL A 2 -1.38 -4.42 17.25
CA VAL A 2 -2.42 -5.38 17.69
C VAL A 2 -2.32 -6.77 17.01
N LYS A 3 -2.09 -6.84 15.69
CA LYS A 3 -1.94 -8.13 14.96
C LYS A 3 -0.75 -8.99 15.43
N ARG A 4 0.29 -8.40 16.01
CA ARG A 4 1.48 -9.13 16.50
C ARG A 4 1.30 -9.61 17.95
N GLY A 5 0.33 -9.06 18.68
CA GLY A 5 0.07 -9.39 20.08
C GLY A 5 1.19 -8.96 21.05
N PRO A 6 1.06 -9.34 22.33
CA PRO A 6 2.10 -9.15 23.34
C PRO A 6 3.34 -9.97 22.99
N LYS A 7 4.49 -9.31 22.82
CA LYS A 7 5.76 -9.98 22.55
C LYS A 7 6.60 -10.03 23.83
N GLN A 8 6.97 -11.23 24.24
CA GLN A 8 7.86 -11.47 25.38
C GLN A 8 9.28 -11.65 24.88
N ILE A 9 10.19 -10.81 25.35
CA ILE A 9 11.58 -10.85 24.92
C ILE A 9 12.33 -11.76 25.87
N THR A 10 12.99 -12.78 25.32
CA THR A 10 13.77 -13.75 26.09
C THR A 10 15.25 -13.69 25.78
N ASP A 11 15.68 -13.09 24.67
CA ASP A 11 17.05 -13.28 24.17
C ASP A 11 17.99 -12.15 24.59
N ILE A 12 17.73 -11.58 25.76
CA ILE A 12 18.50 -10.47 26.33
C ILE A 12 18.86 -10.78 27.78
N GLU A 13 19.96 -10.19 28.23
CA GLU A 13 20.23 -10.02 29.65
C GLU A 13 19.54 -8.75 30.14
N PHE A 14 18.59 -8.90 31.05
CA PHE A 14 17.88 -7.75 31.61
C PHE A 14 18.83 -6.92 32.49
N PRO A 15 18.78 -5.57 32.41
CA PRO A 15 19.64 -4.68 33.18
C PRO A 15 19.37 -4.78 34.68
N GLN A 16 20.40 -4.51 35.50
CA GLN A 16 20.27 -4.36 36.94
C GLN A 16 19.98 -2.92 37.32
N ASN A 17 19.17 -2.75 38.35
CA ASN A 17 18.99 -1.46 38.98
C ASN A 17 20.19 -1.11 39.90
N ASN A 18 20.26 0.16 40.30
CA ASN A 18 21.31 0.70 41.16
C ASN A 18 20.99 0.57 42.67
N ASP A 19 20.16 -0.40 43.05
CA ASP A 19 19.78 -0.61 44.46
C ASP A 19 20.95 -1.18 45.28
N LYS A 20 20.87 -1.04 46.62
CA LYS A 20 21.85 -1.62 47.57
C LYS A 20 22.07 -3.12 47.34
N VAL A 21 21.03 -3.83 46.91
CA VAL A 21 21.10 -5.19 46.36
C VAL A 21 20.59 -5.12 44.92
N PRO A 22 21.47 -5.23 43.92
CA PRO A 22 21.07 -5.07 42.51
C PRO A 22 20.05 -6.13 42.09
N ARG A 23 18.83 -5.70 41.79
CA ARG A 23 17.73 -6.54 41.29
C ARG A 23 17.48 -6.27 39.81
N ARG A 24 16.87 -7.23 39.12
CA ARG A 24 16.50 -7.13 37.71
C ARG A 24 15.22 -7.90 37.42
N PHE A 25 14.56 -7.56 36.31
CA PHE A 25 13.58 -8.47 35.72
C PHE A 25 14.25 -9.76 35.26
N THR A 26 13.56 -10.90 35.34
CA THR A 26 14.07 -12.19 34.86
C THR A 26 13.01 -12.94 34.08
N LYS A 27 13.44 -13.89 33.24
CA LYS A 27 12.51 -14.76 32.48
C LYS A 27 11.52 -15.51 33.40
N LYS A 28 11.91 -15.80 34.64
CA LYS A 28 11.04 -16.45 35.63
C LYS A 28 9.79 -15.61 35.92
N ASN A 29 9.87 -14.28 35.83
CA ASN A 29 8.75 -13.39 36.09
C ASN A 29 7.65 -13.48 35.02
N TYR A 30 7.94 -14.04 33.83
CA TYR A 30 6.89 -14.35 32.85
C TYR A 30 6.00 -15.53 33.25
N TYR A 31 6.34 -16.28 34.31
CA TYR A 31 5.61 -17.48 34.69
C TYR A 31 5.04 -17.38 36.11
N ILE A 32 3.79 -17.82 36.27
CA ILE A 32 3.19 -18.14 37.56
C ILE A 32 3.68 -19.54 37.95
N GLN A 33 4.22 -19.69 39.16
CA GLN A 33 4.52 -21.01 39.73
C GLN A 33 3.34 -21.44 40.60
N LEU A 34 2.74 -22.57 40.25
CA LEU A 34 1.64 -23.17 40.98
C LEU A 34 2.16 -24.03 42.16
N LYS A 35 1.28 -24.31 43.12
CA LYS A 35 1.63 -25.08 44.34
C LYS A 35 2.11 -26.51 44.03
N ASN A 36 1.70 -27.05 42.88
CA ASN A 36 2.07 -28.38 42.38
C ASN A 36 3.39 -28.37 41.58
N GLY A 37 4.04 -27.23 41.41
CA GLY A 37 5.29 -27.08 40.64
C GLY A 37 5.09 -26.70 39.16
N ASP A 38 3.85 -26.71 38.67
CA ASP A 38 3.55 -26.34 37.28
C ASP A 38 3.77 -24.84 37.03
N LYS A 39 4.07 -24.50 35.77
CA LYS A 39 4.33 -23.12 35.33
C LYS A 39 3.29 -22.68 34.31
N VAL A 40 2.58 -21.61 34.61
CA VAL A 40 1.62 -20.98 33.68
C VAL A 40 2.23 -19.68 33.13
N LEU A 41 2.22 -19.52 31.82
CA LEU A 41 2.76 -18.33 31.17
C LEU A 41 1.81 -17.14 31.32
N ARG A 42 2.33 -16.00 31.77
CA ARG A 42 1.64 -14.70 31.75
C ARG A 42 1.61 -14.15 30.33
N SER A 43 0.70 -14.60 29.50
CA SER A 43 0.63 -14.20 28.08
C SER A 43 0.41 -12.69 27.85
N TRP A 44 0.00 -11.94 28.87
CA TRP A 44 -0.26 -10.50 28.82
C TRP A 44 0.92 -9.61 29.24
N LEU A 45 1.95 -10.17 29.89
CA LEU A 45 3.05 -9.40 30.47
C LEU A 45 4.12 -9.11 29.42
N VAL A 46 4.48 -7.84 29.25
CA VAL A 46 5.49 -7.37 28.28
C VAL A 46 6.56 -6.55 28.98
N TYR A 47 7.82 -6.71 28.57
CA TYR A 47 8.95 -5.93 29.07
C TYR A 47 9.45 -4.96 28.00
N SER A 48 9.73 -3.72 28.39
CA SER A 48 10.32 -2.67 27.55
C SER A 48 11.79 -2.49 27.90
N GLN A 49 12.67 -2.82 26.95
CA GLN A 49 14.12 -2.63 27.08
C GLN A 49 14.51 -1.16 27.16
N TYR A 50 13.78 -0.31 26.44
CA TYR A 50 14.08 1.11 26.35
C TYR A 50 13.90 1.84 27.69
N SER A 51 12.88 1.44 28.44
CA SER A 51 12.48 2.11 29.68
C SER A 51 12.72 1.27 30.94
N ASP A 52 13.34 0.10 30.82
CA ASP A 52 13.52 -0.91 31.87
C ASP A 52 12.26 -1.09 32.76
N LYS A 53 11.13 -1.40 32.13
CA LYS A 53 9.81 -1.49 32.78
C LYS A 53 8.97 -2.61 32.21
N VAL A 54 8.07 -3.16 33.04
CA VAL A 54 7.03 -4.10 32.59
C VAL A 54 5.66 -3.46 32.48
N PHE A 55 4.86 -3.98 31.56
CA PHE A 55 3.53 -3.51 31.24
C PHE A 55 2.57 -4.67 31.06
N CYS A 56 1.30 -4.43 31.39
CA CYS A 56 0.22 -5.33 31.03
C CYS A 56 -0.37 -4.92 29.68
N PHE A 57 -0.20 -5.77 28.66
CA PHE A 57 -0.58 -5.44 27.29
C PHE A 57 -2.07 -5.10 27.14
N CYS A 58 -2.96 -5.94 27.68
CA CYS A 58 -4.39 -5.70 27.58
C CYS A 58 -4.83 -4.45 28.37
N CYS A 59 -4.24 -4.22 29.54
CA CYS A 59 -4.60 -3.06 30.36
C CYS A 59 -4.06 -1.74 29.80
N VAL A 60 -2.93 -1.75 29.09
CA VAL A 60 -2.45 -0.58 28.33
C VAL A 60 -3.38 -0.27 27.16
N LEU A 61 -3.96 -1.28 26.51
CA LEU A 61 -4.82 -1.09 25.35
C LEU A 61 -6.26 -0.69 25.69
N PHE A 62 -6.84 -1.27 26.74
CA PHE A 62 -8.27 -1.14 27.04
C PHE A 62 -8.57 -0.49 28.39
N GLY A 63 -7.57 -0.32 29.24
CA GLY A 63 -7.75 0.23 30.58
C GLY A 63 -7.86 1.75 30.60
N LYS A 64 -8.41 2.29 31.70
CA LYS A 64 -8.47 3.74 31.97
C LYS A 64 -7.18 4.34 32.54
N HIS A 65 -6.06 3.62 32.43
CA HIS A 65 -4.74 4.05 32.90
C HIS A 65 -4.67 4.37 34.41
N GLU A 66 -5.35 3.58 35.26
CA GLU A 66 -5.45 3.83 36.70
C GLU A 66 -4.27 3.30 37.54
N ASN A 67 -3.50 2.32 37.02
CA ASN A 67 -2.39 1.67 37.75
C ASN A 67 -1.07 1.78 36.98
N SER A 68 0.06 1.73 37.69
CA SER A 68 1.40 1.86 37.08
C SER A 68 1.67 0.82 35.99
N ILE A 69 1.23 -0.43 36.17
CA ILE A 69 1.40 -1.53 35.19
C ILE A 69 0.61 -1.28 33.88
N SER A 70 -0.46 -0.47 33.92
CA SER A 70 -1.34 -0.19 32.77
C SER A 70 -1.09 1.14 32.07
N LYS A 71 -0.17 1.98 32.58
CA LYS A 71 0.14 3.28 31.99
C LYS A 71 1.64 3.55 31.91
N ASP A 72 2.26 3.74 33.06
CA ASP A 72 3.62 4.30 33.16
C ASP A 72 4.72 3.22 33.24
N GLY A 73 4.32 1.97 33.34
CA GLY A 73 5.17 0.79 33.52
C GLY A 73 5.63 0.60 34.96
N PHE A 74 5.98 -0.64 35.29
CA PHE A 74 6.42 -1.04 36.62
C PHE A 74 7.88 -1.50 36.59
N ASN A 75 8.71 -1.00 37.51
CA ASN A 75 10.14 -1.35 37.62
C ASN A 75 10.64 -1.56 39.05
N THR A 76 9.73 -1.60 40.05
CA THR A 76 10.11 -1.91 41.43
C THR A 76 10.30 -3.42 41.61
N TRP A 77 11.47 -3.93 41.21
CA TRP A 77 11.75 -5.36 41.11
C TRP A 77 11.61 -6.15 42.41
N GLU A 78 11.80 -5.49 43.57
CA GLU A 78 11.62 -6.11 44.89
C GLU A 78 10.17 -6.55 45.15
N CYS A 79 9.20 -5.75 44.73
CA CYS A 79 7.77 -6.01 44.92
C CYS A 79 7.08 -6.53 43.64
N LEU A 80 7.84 -6.87 42.60
CA LEU A 80 7.27 -7.28 41.32
C LEU A 80 6.36 -8.50 41.47
N SER A 81 6.77 -9.50 42.24
CA SER A 81 6.00 -10.74 42.38
C SER A 81 4.66 -10.53 43.08
N SER A 82 4.58 -9.65 44.08
CA SER A 82 3.31 -9.31 44.74
C SER A 82 2.46 -8.42 43.83
N ALA A 83 3.04 -7.37 43.24
CA ALA A 83 2.35 -6.46 42.34
C ALA A 83 1.72 -7.17 41.13
N LEU A 84 2.39 -8.17 40.56
CA LEU A 84 1.82 -8.98 39.47
C LEU A 84 0.64 -9.81 39.94
N LYS A 85 0.71 -10.43 41.12
CA LYS A 85 -0.42 -11.21 41.68
C LYS A 85 -1.62 -10.33 41.96
N ASP A 86 -1.41 -9.18 42.60
CA ASP A 86 -2.50 -8.25 42.92
C ASP A 86 -3.15 -7.71 41.63
N HIS A 87 -2.34 -7.46 40.59
CA HIS A 87 -2.84 -7.06 39.28
C HIS A 87 -3.65 -8.17 38.59
N GLU A 88 -3.17 -9.40 38.61
CA GLU A 88 -3.84 -10.57 38.01
C GLU A 88 -5.23 -10.82 38.60
N HIS A 89 -5.39 -10.57 39.89
CA HIS A 89 -6.66 -10.72 40.59
C HIS A 89 -7.58 -9.49 40.50
N SER A 90 -7.17 -8.43 39.80
CA SER A 90 -7.99 -7.24 39.66
C SER A 90 -9.08 -7.43 38.60
N LEU A 91 -10.32 -7.03 38.94
CA LEU A 91 -11.46 -7.05 38.01
C LEU A 91 -11.20 -6.22 36.74
N THR A 92 -10.40 -5.15 36.85
CA THR A 92 -9.99 -4.33 35.70
C THR A 92 -9.12 -5.14 34.74
N HIS A 93 -8.17 -5.92 35.25
CA HIS A 93 -7.34 -6.79 34.41
C HIS A 93 -8.18 -7.88 33.74
N GLU A 94 -9.06 -8.53 34.49
CA GLU A 94 -9.95 -9.59 33.98
C GLU A 94 -10.81 -9.10 32.80
N ARG A 95 -11.50 -7.97 32.96
CA ARG A 95 -12.30 -7.37 31.88
C ARG A 95 -11.46 -6.99 30.66
N ASN A 96 -10.29 -6.41 30.87
CA ASN A 96 -9.39 -6.06 29.76
C ASN A 96 -8.84 -7.30 29.04
N MET A 97 -8.62 -8.39 29.78
CA MET A 97 -8.27 -9.68 29.19
C MET A 97 -9.41 -10.20 28.31
N GLU A 98 -10.66 -10.16 28.77
CA GLU A 98 -11.82 -10.57 27.96
C GLU A 98 -11.91 -9.77 26.65
N LEU A 99 -11.79 -8.44 26.71
CA LEU A 99 -11.76 -7.58 25.52
C LEU A 99 -10.60 -7.92 24.58
N TRP A 100 -9.44 -8.26 25.14
CA TRP A 100 -8.29 -8.71 24.34
C TRP A 100 -8.57 -10.04 23.64
N TRP A 101 -9.15 -11.02 24.32
CA TRP A 101 -9.53 -12.31 23.72
C TRP A 101 -10.55 -12.14 22.60
N GLU A 102 -11.57 -11.29 22.81
CA GLU A 102 -12.57 -10.96 21.81
C GLU A 102 -11.94 -10.28 20.59
N LEU A 103 -11.10 -9.26 20.79
CA LEU A 103 -10.40 -8.58 19.71
C LEU A 103 -9.49 -9.54 18.93
N LYS A 104 -8.74 -10.40 19.64
CA LYS A 104 -7.89 -11.41 19.03
C LYS A 104 -8.70 -12.38 18.17
N ALA A 105 -9.83 -12.88 18.67
CA ALA A 105 -10.73 -13.76 17.93
C ALA A 105 -11.30 -13.07 16.67
N ARG A 106 -11.69 -11.79 16.76
CA ARG A 106 -12.18 -11.00 15.62
C ARG A 106 -11.12 -10.79 14.55
N ILE A 107 -9.88 -10.49 14.96
CA ILE A 107 -8.75 -10.33 14.04
C ILE A 107 -8.43 -11.67 13.33
N SER A 108 -8.45 -12.78 14.05
CA SER A 108 -8.24 -14.11 13.45
C SER A 108 -9.38 -14.53 12.52
N GLY A 109 -10.60 -14.06 12.77
CA GLY A 109 -11.78 -14.35 11.96
C GLY A 109 -12.05 -13.37 10.80
N ASN A 110 -11.22 -12.34 10.59
CA ASN A 110 -11.47 -11.25 9.62
C ASN A 110 -12.86 -10.57 9.76
N LYS A 111 -13.43 -10.52 10.98
CA LYS A 111 -14.79 -10.00 11.25
C LYS A 111 -14.82 -8.60 11.86
N THR A 112 -13.79 -7.78 11.67
CA THR A 112 -13.82 -6.36 12.12
C THR A 112 -14.53 -5.49 11.09
N ILE A 113 -14.88 -4.24 11.47
CA ILE A 113 -15.45 -3.19 10.59
C ILE A 113 -14.65 -3.03 9.28
N ASP A 114 -13.39 -3.45 9.28
CA ASP A 114 -12.51 -3.47 8.12
C ASP A 114 -12.93 -4.45 7.03
N SER A 115 -13.77 -5.46 7.27
CA SER A 115 -14.07 -6.47 6.24
C SER A 115 -14.78 -5.86 5.03
N VAL A 116 -15.81 -5.03 5.28
CA VAL A 116 -16.56 -4.32 4.22
C VAL A 116 -15.70 -3.23 3.60
N ASN A 117 -14.98 -2.45 4.41
CA ASN A 117 -14.11 -1.39 3.89
C ASN A 117 -12.93 -1.96 3.08
N MET A 118 -12.36 -3.10 3.46
CA MET A 118 -11.33 -3.76 2.68
C MET A 118 -11.87 -4.36 1.39
N GLU A 119 -13.11 -4.85 1.36
CA GLU A 119 -13.77 -5.29 0.15
C GLU A 119 -13.97 -4.12 -0.83
N LEU A 120 -14.48 -2.97 -0.35
CA LEU A 120 -14.61 -1.75 -1.15
C LEU A 120 -13.26 -1.25 -1.68
N LEU A 121 -12.22 -1.22 -0.82
CA LEU A 121 -10.86 -0.85 -1.24
C LEU A 121 -10.28 -1.82 -2.26
N ALA A 122 -10.59 -3.12 -2.16
CA ALA A 122 -10.15 -4.11 -3.13
C ALA A 122 -10.84 -3.92 -4.48
N ILE A 123 -12.14 -3.60 -4.48
CA ILE A 123 -12.91 -3.26 -5.69
C ILE A 123 -12.33 -2.00 -6.34
N GLU A 124 -12.13 -0.91 -5.58
CA GLU A 124 -11.53 0.33 -6.09
C GLU A 124 -10.13 0.09 -6.65
N LYS A 125 -9.29 -0.64 -5.92
CA LYS A 125 -7.94 -0.99 -6.38
C LYS A 125 -7.97 -1.79 -7.69
N ASN A 126 -8.94 -2.68 -7.85
CA ASN A 126 -9.11 -3.45 -9.07
C ASN A 126 -9.61 -2.58 -10.23
N TYR A 127 -10.59 -1.70 -9.97
CA TYR A 127 -11.11 -0.74 -10.95
C TYR A 127 -10.02 0.22 -11.45
N TRP A 128 -9.19 0.73 -10.54
CA TRP A 128 -8.03 1.56 -10.86
C TRP A 128 -6.77 0.75 -11.18
N SER A 129 -6.90 -0.53 -11.54
CA SER A 129 -5.76 -1.32 -11.98
C SER A 129 -5.20 -0.79 -13.30
N LYS A 130 -3.91 -1.02 -13.53
CA LYS A 130 -3.23 -0.59 -14.77
C LYS A 130 -3.92 -1.13 -16.03
N GLY A 131 -4.51 -2.33 -15.95
CA GLY A 131 -5.22 -2.95 -17.08
C GLY A 131 -6.43 -2.13 -17.50
N ILE A 132 -7.32 -1.82 -16.55
CA ILE A 132 -8.56 -1.07 -16.82
C ILE A 132 -8.24 0.38 -17.24
N GLN A 133 -7.25 1.01 -16.62
CA GLN A 133 -6.81 2.35 -17.03
C GLN A 133 -6.34 2.36 -18.49
N ASN A 134 -5.50 1.40 -18.88
CA ASN A 134 -5.00 1.30 -20.25
C ASN A 134 -6.11 0.98 -21.26
N GLU A 135 -7.09 0.15 -20.89
CA GLU A 135 -8.26 -0.16 -21.72
C GLU A 135 -9.09 1.12 -21.96
N LEU A 136 -9.38 1.88 -20.91
CA LEU A 136 -10.11 3.14 -21.01
C LEU A 136 -9.37 4.16 -21.90
N ILE A 137 -8.06 4.33 -21.68
CA ILE A 137 -7.22 5.22 -22.50
C ILE A 137 -7.23 4.80 -23.97
N SER A 138 -7.13 3.49 -24.22
CA SER A 138 -7.14 2.95 -25.59
C SER A 138 -8.48 3.19 -26.28
N GLU A 139 -9.58 2.99 -25.58
CA GLU A 139 -10.93 3.19 -26.13
C GLU A 139 -11.24 4.68 -26.38
N MET A 140 -10.83 5.55 -25.46
CA MET A 140 -10.90 7.00 -25.66
C MET A 140 -10.06 7.45 -26.87
N GLY A 141 -8.82 6.95 -26.96
CA GLY A 141 -7.94 7.20 -28.10
C GLY A 141 -8.58 6.76 -29.40
N ARG A 142 -9.13 5.55 -29.45
CA ARG A 142 -9.83 5.00 -30.63
C ARG A 142 -10.97 5.92 -31.09
N HIS A 143 -11.81 6.40 -30.18
CA HIS A 143 -12.91 7.33 -30.52
C HIS A 143 -12.41 8.69 -31.04
N ILE A 144 -11.36 9.24 -30.45
CA ILE A 144 -10.78 10.51 -30.91
C ILE A 144 -10.20 10.35 -32.32
N ILE A 145 -9.42 9.30 -32.55
CA ILE A 145 -8.82 9.01 -33.86
C ILE A 145 -9.91 8.79 -34.92
N GLN A 146 -10.95 8.03 -34.60
CA GLN A 146 -12.08 7.84 -35.51
C GLN A 146 -12.73 9.16 -35.92
N ALA A 147 -12.95 10.07 -34.96
CA ALA A 147 -13.50 11.40 -35.25
C ALA A 147 -12.57 12.27 -36.11
N ILE A 148 -11.25 12.12 -35.97
CA ILE A 148 -10.25 12.80 -36.82
C ILE A 148 -10.30 12.24 -38.25
N VAL A 149 -10.32 10.92 -38.40
CA VAL A 149 -10.41 10.25 -39.72
C VAL A 149 -11.68 10.67 -40.45
N GLU A 150 -12.82 10.73 -39.75
CA GLU A 150 -14.08 11.21 -40.35
C GLU A 150 -14.00 12.68 -40.79
N LYS A 151 -13.27 13.53 -40.05
CA LYS A 151 -13.00 14.92 -40.47
C LYS A 151 -12.13 14.96 -41.72
N LEU A 152 -11.08 14.13 -41.77
CA LEU A 152 -10.19 14.02 -42.92
C LEU A 152 -10.95 13.62 -44.18
N HIS A 153 -11.79 12.59 -44.11
CA HIS A 153 -12.58 12.14 -45.25
C HIS A 153 -13.54 13.23 -45.77
N ARG A 154 -14.04 14.11 -44.90
CA ARG A 154 -14.85 15.27 -45.34
C ARG A 154 -14.02 16.37 -45.99
N ALA A 155 -12.81 16.62 -45.51
CA ALA A 155 -11.90 17.63 -46.08
C ALA A 155 -11.23 17.15 -47.38
N LYS A 156 -11.20 15.83 -47.61
CA LYS A 156 -10.53 15.11 -48.70
C LYS A 156 -9.01 15.19 -48.61
N TYR A 157 -8.43 16.38 -48.61
CA TYR A 157 -6.98 16.58 -48.62
C TYR A 157 -6.42 16.87 -47.23
N PHE A 158 -5.18 16.41 -47.00
CA PHE A 158 -4.46 16.62 -45.74
C PHE A 158 -2.97 16.79 -45.97
N GLY A 159 -2.29 17.42 -45.02
CA GLY A 159 -0.83 17.40 -44.87
C GLY A 159 -0.42 16.52 -43.70
N VAL A 160 0.83 16.07 -43.70
CA VAL A 160 1.40 15.26 -42.61
C VAL A 160 2.58 16.00 -41.99
N ILE A 161 2.59 16.10 -40.67
CA ILE A 161 3.74 16.53 -39.88
C ILE A 161 4.25 15.34 -39.09
N MET A 162 5.56 15.13 -39.14
CA MET A 162 6.26 14.09 -38.42
C MET A 162 7.39 14.73 -37.63
N ASP A 163 7.41 14.52 -36.32
CA ASP A 163 8.48 15.03 -35.45
C ASP A 163 9.03 13.89 -34.59
N SER A 164 10.36 13.73 -34.57
CA SER A 164 11.04 12.67 -33.83
C SER A 164 11.46 13.18 -32.46
N THR A 165 11.21 12.36 -31.44
CA THR A 165 11.66 12.64 -30.08
C THR A 165 12.54 11.49 -29.60
N SER A 166 13.73 11.82 -29.08
CA SER A 166 14.64 10.84 -28.50
C SER A 166 14.20 10.53 -27.07
N ALA A 167 13.61 9.36 -26.84
CA ALA A 167 13.25 8.90 -25.50
C ALA A 167 14.46 8.25 -24.80
N THR A 168 14.51 8.32 -23.48
CA THR A 168 15.55 7.73 -22.60
C THR A 168 15.58 6.19 -22.55
N SER A 169 14.90 5.52 -23.48
CA SER A 169 14.98 4.07 -23.74
C SER A 169 15.42 3.89 -25.19
N HIS A 170 16.21 2.86 -25.51
CA HIS A 170 16.90 2.62 -26.79
C HIS A 170 16.07 2.56 -28.10
N THR A 171 14.86 3.12 -28.14
CA THR A 171 13.94 3.20 -29.28
C THR A 171 13.51 4.65 -29.50
N GLU A 172 13.69 5.16 -30.71
CA GLU A 172 13.18 6.48 -31.08
C GLU A 172 11.67 6.43 -31.33
N GLN A 173 10.99 7.54 -31.05
CA GLN A 173 9.55 7.68 -31.29
C GLN A 173 9.27 8.82 -32.25
N LEU A 174 8.36 8.57 -33.18
CA LEU A 174 7.91 9.49 -34.20
C LEU A 174 6.48 9.91 -33.92
N SER A 175 6.27 11.18 -33.63
CA SER A 175 4.94 11.76 -33.51
C SER A 175 4.37 12.04 -34.89
N ILE A 176 3.08 11.77 -35.08
CA ILE A 176 2.38 12.05 -36.34
C ILE A 176 1.19 12.96 -36.07
N THR A 177 1.13 14.06 -36.82
CA THR A 177 0.07 15.05 -36.80
C THR A 177 -0.44 15.29 -38.21
N LEU A 178 -1.76 15.32 -38.38
CA LEU A 178 -2.42 15.60 -39.65
C LEU A 178 -2.88 17.05 -39.70
N HIS A 179 -2.60 17.73 -40.81
CA HIS A 179 -3.09 19.07 -41.12
C HIS A 179 -4.30 18.97 -42.02
N ILE A 180 -5.46 19.38 -41.50
CA ILE A 180 -6.74 19.25 -42.20
C ILE A 180 -7.37 20.64 -42.35
N VAL A 181 -7.84 20.97 -43.56
CA VAL A 181 -8.56 22.23 -43.79
C VAL A 181 -10.01 22.10 -43.34
N ASN A 182 -10.41 22.97 -42.41
CA ASN A 182 -11.77 23.08 -41.91
C ASN A 182 -12.63 23.99 -42.79
N SER A 183 -13.95 23.91 -42.60
CA SER A 183 -14.91 24.84 -43.19
C SER A 183 -14.54 26.29 -42.85
N GLY A 184 -14.34 27.11 -43.88
CA GLY A 184 -13.88 28.51 -43.72
C GLY A 184 -12.38 28.73 -43.93
N ALA A 185 -11.67 27.76 -44.51
CA ALA A 185 -10.25 27.86 -44.86
C ALA A 185 -9.29 28.02 -43.65
N SER A 186 -9.70 27.57 -42.46
CA SER A 186 -8.80 27.43 -41.31
C SER A 186 -8.15 26.05 -41.29
N ILE A 187 -6.88 25.98 -40.89
CA ILE A 187 -6.16 24.71 -40.76
C ILE A 187 -6.31 24.21 -39.32
N GLY A 188 -6.65 22.93 -39.16
CA GLY A 188 -6.64 22.22 -37.90
C GLY A 188 -5.51 21.19 -37.85
N GLU A 189 -4.77 21.18 -36.76
CA GLU A 189 -3.72 20.20 -36.49
C GLU A 189 -4.28 19.08 -35.59
N HIS A 190 -4.15 17.85 -36.04
CA HIS A 190 -4.75 16.68 -35.39
C HIS A 190 -3.71 15.58 -35.17
N PHE A 191 -3.29 15.42 -33.92
CA PHE A 191 -2.38 14.36 -33.51
C PHE A 191 -3.04 12.97 -33.67
N VAL A 192 -2.34 12.04 -34.31
CA VAL A 192 -2.87 10.68 -34.59
C VAL A 192 -2.08 9.54 -33.95
N GLY A 193 -0.90 9.80 -33.40
CA GLY A 193 -0.20 8.80 -32.59
C GLY A 193 1.31 8.97 -32.56
N PHE A 194 1.93 8.12 -31.73
CA PHE A 194 3.37 7.90 -31.72
C PHE A 194 3.67 6.54 -32.35
N LEU A 195 4.67 6.49 -33.22
CA LEU A 195 5.18 5.26 -33.80
C LEU A 195 6.60 5.00 -33.30
N ALA A 196 6.86 3.80 -32.84
CA ALA A 196 8.22 3.36 -32.58
C ALA A 196 8.94 3.14 -33.91
N ILE A 197 10.15 3.67 -34.03
CA ILE A 197 11.00 3.49 -35.21
C ILE A 197 12.32 2.84 -34.80
N GLU A 198 12.77 1.89 -35.62
CA GLU A 198 14.05 1.19 -35.42
C GLU A 198 15.22 1.91 -36.10
N ALA A 199 14.92 2.77 -37.09
CA ALA A 199 15.92 3.54 -37.84
C ALA A 199 15.32 4.87 -38.32
N THR A 200 16.18 5.89 -38.45
CA THR A 200 15.85 7.24 -38.95
C THR A 200 16.07 7.38 -40.46
N THR A 201 16.24 6.28 -41.18
CA THR A 201 16.37 6.33 -42.64
C THR A 201 15.04 6.78 -43.25
N SER A 202 15.11 7.54 -44.35
CA SER A 202 13.91 8.04 -45.04
C SER A 202 12.95 6.91 -45.45
N GLU A 203 13.50 5.78 -45.87
CA GLU A 203 12.74 4.59 -46.25
C GLU A 203 11.98 3.99 -45.04
N ALA A 204 12.64 3.84 -43.89
CA ALA A 204 12.01 3.31 -42.68
C ALA A 204 10.86 4.23 -42.22
N LEU A 205 11.09 5.55 -42.19
CA LEU A 205 10.08 6.53 -41.82
C LEU A 205 8.86 6.50 -42.76
N CYS A 206 9.09 6.43 -44.08
CA CYS A 206 8.01 6.34 -45.07
C CYS A 206 7.20 5.05 -44.91
N ASN A 207 7.86 3.91 -44.78
CA ASN A 207 7.17 2.62 -44.60
C ASN A 207 6.34 2.59 -43.31
N THR A 208 6.88 3.12 -42.21
CA THR A 208 6.18 3.25 -40.93
C THR A 208 4.98 4.18 -41.04
N LEU A 209 5.10 5.32 -41.74
CA LEU A 209 3.98 6.23 -42.00
C LEU A 209 2.89 5.54 -42.85
N PHE A 210 3.24 4.92 -43.97
CA PHE A 210 2.27 4.29 -44.87
C PHE A 210 1.50 3.17 -44.18
N GLY A 211 2.19 2.31 -43.43
CA GLY A 211 1.51 1.27 -42.65
C GLY A 211 0.57 1.85 -41.60
N HIS A 212 0.91 2.98 -40.97
CA HIS A 212 0.02 3.63 -40.01
C HIS A 212 -1.21 4.25 -40.67
N LEU A 213 -1.04 4.96 -41.78
CA LEU A 213 -2.15 5.54 -42.54
C LEU A 213 -3.10 4.44 -43.08
N GLU A 214 -2.55 3.33 -43.56
CA GLU A 214 -3.34 2.17 -44.01
C GLU A 214 -4.18 1.58 -42.88
N ASN A 215 -3.60 1.41 -41.69
CA ASN A 215 -4.31 0.97 -40.49
C ASN A 215 -5.46 1.92 -40.11
N LEU A 216 -5.28 3.23 -40.34
CA LEU A 216 -6.31 4.25 -40.12
C LEU A 216 -7.29 4.40 -41.29
N LYS A 217 -7.11 3.64 -42.38
CA LYS A 217 -7.90 3.75 -43.62
C LYS A 217 -7.85 5.15 -44.24
N ILE A 218 -6.67 5.76 -44.23
CA ILE A 218 -6.38 7.04 -44.85
C ILE A 218 -5.60 6.76 -46.15
N ASP A 219 -6.09 7.29 -47.27
CA ASP A 219 -5.41 7.15 -48.56
C ASP A 219 -4.27 8.19 -48.68
N ILE A 220 -3.03 7.71 -48.83
CA ILE A 220 -1.86 8.56 -49.02
C ILE A 220 -1.96 9.42 -50.29
N ASN A 221 -2.72 8.99 -51.30
CA ASN A 221 -2.89 9.74 -52.55
C ASN A 221 -3.64 11.07 -52.34
N ASP A 222 -4.28 11.26 -51.20
CA ASP A 222 -4.93 12.51 -50.79
C ASP A 222 -4.00 13.45 -49.99
N CYS A 223 -2.76 13.04 -49.72
CA CYS A 223 -1.75 13.91 -49.11
C CYS A 223 -1.32 15.02 -50.09
N ARG A 224 -1.30 16.29 -49.66
CA ARG A 224 -0.96 17.47 -50.49
C ARG A 224 0.05 18.38 -49.82
#